data_AF-A0A7X7MM53-F1
#
_entry.id   AF-A0A7X7MM53-F1
#
_cell.length_a   1.000
_cell.length_b   1.000
_cell.length_c   1.000
_cell.angle_alpha   90.00
_cell.angle_beta   90.00
_cell.angle_gamma   90.00
#
_symmetry.space_group_name_H-M   'P 1'
#
loop_
_entity.id
_entity.type
_entity.pdbx_description
1 polymer ?
#
loop_
_entity_poly.entity_id
_entity_poly.type
_entity_poly.pdbx_seq_one_letter_code
_entity_poly.pdbx_strand_id
1 'polypeptide(L)'
;MKKETELTTENHALRNARSWLSTIEEAYAVAKKLWAGECGVGNAVEFDGIPIESEDELARWVNESALGVEVRDDWYAPGGSEPGETRKGAPTEFRILITTGCPALRIAGELDRNGQPCDPTVEYRDFGEPWTPVPTTAEEDEALLWFCAQLYFGE
;
A
#
# COMPACT_ATOMS: atom_id res chain seq x y z
N MET A 1 8.47 42.57 18.95
CA MET A 1 8.92 41.28 18.39
C MET A 1 7.87 40.82 17.40
N LYS A 2 8.24 40.73 16.13
CA LYS A 2 7.36 40.25 15.06
C LYS A 2 7.11 38.76 15.34
N LYS A 3 5.83 38.34 15.42
CA LYS A 3 5.48 36.93 15.22
C LYS A 3 5.77 36.66 13.75
N GLU A 4 6.89 36.00 13.49
CA GLU A 4 7.18 35.47 12.16
C GLU A 4 6.06 34.52 11.79
N THR A 5 5.42 34.86 10.69
CA THR A 5 4.50 34.04 9.92
C THR A 5 5.17 32.69 9.69
N GLU A 6 4.66 31.61 10.30
CA GLU A 6 4.97 30.24 9.87
C GLU A 6 4.40 30.09 8.46
N LEU A 7 5.25 30.44 7.49
CA LEU A 7 5.04 30.18 6.08
C LEU A 7 4.95 28.67 5.91
N THR A 8 3.74 28.24 5.57
CA THR A 8 3.38 26.94 5.01
C THR A 8 4.43 26.44 4.03
N THR A 9 5.42 25.70 4.54
CA THR A 9 6.21 24.82 3.71
C THR A 9 5.29 23.66 3.38
N GLU A 10 4.95 23.52 2.10
CA GLU A 10 4.19 22.38 1.60
C GLU A 10 4.81 21.10 2.18
N ASN A 11 4.02 20.32 2.92
CA ASN A 11 4.52 19.10 3.56
C ASN A 11 4.92 18.11 2.45
N HIS A 12 6.22 18.09 2.12
CA HIS A 12 6.77 17.29 1.02
C HIS A 12 6.45 15.80 1.17
N ALA A 13 6.35 15.31 2.42
CA ALA A 13 5.96 13.94 2.69
C ALA A 13 4.49 13.66 2.38
N LEU A 14 3.59 14.58 2.74
CA LEU A 14 2.18 14.49 2.34
C LEU A 14 2.02 14.59 0.81
N ARG A 15 2.77 15.48 0.15
CA ARG A 15 2.73 15.60 -1.32
C ARG A 15 3.20 14.31 -2.00
N ASN A 16 4.30 13.73 -1.53
CA ASN A 16 4.78 12.43 -2.00
C ASN A 16 3.71 11.33 -1.82
N ALA A 17 3.09 11.28 -0.64
CA ALA A 17 2.04 10.31 -0.36
C ALA A 17 0.82 10.47 -1.28
N ARG A 18 0.39 11.71 -1.54
CA ARG A 18 -0.71 12.01 -2.46
C ARG A 18 -0.40 11.67 -3.91
N SER A 19 0.83 11.90 -4.36
CA SER A 19 1.25 11.46 -5.70
C SER A 19 1.17 9.94 -5.83
N TRP A 20 1.67 9.19 -4.84
CA TRP A 20 1.56 7.73 -4.83
C TRP A 20 0.11 7.22 -4.78
N LEU A 21 -0.75 7.85 -3.98
CA LEU A 21 -2.18 7.53 -3.97
C LEU A 21 -2.81 7.72 -5.35
N SER A 22 -2.52 8.84 -6.03
CA SER A 22 -3.01 9.09 -7.39
C SER A 22 -2.51 8.04 -8.38
N THR A 23 -1.25 7.60 -8.28
CA THR A 23 -0.70 6.55 -9.14
C THR A 23 -1.36 5.20 -8.86
N ILE A 24 -1.63 4.86 -7.59
CA ILE A 24 -2.35 3.63 -7.21
C ILE A 24 -3.78 3.65 -7.74
N GLU A 25 -4.48 4.79 -7.65
CA GLU A 25 -5.83 4.96 -8.20
C GLU A 25 -5.84 4.80 -9.73
N GLU A 26 -4.86 5.37 -10.42
CA GLU A 26 -4.68 5.20 -11.87
C GLU A 26 -4.45 3.73 -12.24
N ALA A 27 -3.54 3.05 -11.52
CA ALA A 27 -3.30 1.62 -11.71
C ALA A 27 -4.58 0.80 -11.48
N TYR A 28 -5.37 1.12 -10.46
CA TYR A 28 -6.65 0.44 -10.23
C TYR A 28 -7.68 0.71 -11.33
N ALA A 29 -7.71 1.93 -11.88
CA ALA A 29 -8.54 2.25 -13.03
C ALA A 29 -8.12 1.46 -14.29
N VAL A 30 -6.81 1.24 -14.48
CA VAL A 30 -6.27 0.37 -15.53
C VAL A 30 -6.73 -1.06 -15.29
N ALA A 31 -6.58 -1.61 -14.07
CA ALA A 31 -7.04 -2.95 -13.72
C ALA A 31 -8.51 -3.18 -14.08
N LYS A 32 -9.39 -2.21 -13.75
CA LYS A 32 -10.82 -2.27 -14.11
C LYS A 32 -11.06 -2.37 -15.62
N LYS A 33 -10.29 -1.66 -16.43
CA LYS A 33 -10.35 -1.76 -17.90
C LYS A 33 -9.87 -3.13 -18.39
N LEU A 34 -8.79 -3.66 -17.81
CA LEU A 34 -8.29 -5.00 -18.13
C LEU A 34 -9.36 -6.06 -17.84
N TRP A 35 -9.99 -6.02 -16.66
CA TRP A 35 -11.07 -6.94 -16.27
C TRP A 35 -12.32 -6.83 -17.14
N ALA A 36 -12.61 -5.62 -17.64
CA ALA A 36 -13.69 -5.40 -18.60
C ALA A 36 -13.36 -5.94 -20.01
N GLY A 37 -12.15 -6.45 -20.23
CA GLY A 37 -11.69 -6.94 -21.54
C GLY A 37 -11.37 -5.81 -22.51
N GLU A 38 -11.11 -4.60 -22.01
CA GLU A 38 -10.72 -3.45 -22.84
C GLU A 38 -9.26 -3.54 -23.31
N CYS A 39 -8.49 -4.55 -22.86
CA CYS A 39 -7.17 -4.86 -23.40
C CYS A 39 -7.19 -6.04 -24.37
N GLY A 40 -6.29 -6.03 -25.35
CA GLY A 40 -6.13 -7.13 -26.29
C GLY A 40 -4.99 -6.90 -27.26
N VAL A 41 -4.83 -7.81 -28.24
CA VAL A 41 -3.79 -7.70 -29.26
C VAL A 41 -3.89 -6.36 -30.01
N GLY A 42 -2.94 -5.46 -29.76
CA GLY A 42 -2.92 -4.12 -30.36
C GLY A 42 -3.79 -3.07 -29.66
N ASN A 43 -4.35 -3.36 -28.48
CA ASN A 43 -5.12 -2.43 -27.67
C ASN A 43 -4.61 -2.45 -26.22
N ALA A 44 -3.49 -1.76 -25.98
CA ALA A 44 -2.95 -1.57 -24.64
C ALA A 44 -3.66 -0.42 -23.92
N VAL A 45 -3.69 -0.47 -22.59
CA VAL A 45 -4.15 0.64 -21.75
C VAL A 45 -2.91 1.42 -21.29
N GLU A 46 -2.91 2.74 -21.47
CA GLU A 46 -1.81 3.60 -20.98
C GLU A 46 -1.83 3.69 -19.45
N PHE A 47 -0.64 3.57 -18.84
CA PHE A 47 -0.38 3.79 -17.43
C PHE A 47 1.02 4.39 -17.26
N ASP A 48 1.12 5.55 -16.60
CA ASP A 48 2.40 6.27 -16.40
C ASP A 48 3.23 6.45 -17.70
N GLY A 49 2.54 6.70 -18.82
CA GLY A 49 3.14 6.86 -20.14
C GLY A 49 3.67 5.57 -20.79
N ILE A 50 3.37 4.40 -20.23
CA ILE A 50 3.76 3.09 -20.74
C ILE A 50 2.50 2.28 -21.09
N PRO A 51 2.48 1.54 -22.21
CA PRO A 51 1.39 0.63 -22.53
C PRO A 51 1.40 -0.59 -21.59
N ILE A 52 0.24 -0.90 -21.01
CA ILE A 52 -0.03 -2.12 -20.24
C ILE A 52 -0.98 -3.01 -21.03
N GLU A 53 -0.55 -4.25 -21.28
CA GLU A 53 -1.28 -5.21 -22.13
C GLU A 53 -1.95 -6.33 -21.32
N SER A 54 -1.58 -6.51 -20.05
CA SER A 54 -2.09 -7.60 -19.22
C SER A 54 -2.11 -7.29 -17.73
N GLU A 55 -2.92 -8.05 -16.98
CA GLU A 55 -2.96 -7.97 -15.51
C GLU A 55 -1.61 -8.34 -14.89
N ASP A 56 -0.88 -9.30 -15.48
CA ASP A 56 0.44 -9.74 -15.00
C ASP A 56 1.49 -8.60 -15.07
N GLU A 57 1.42 -7.73 -16.08
CA GLU A 57 2.30 -6.56 -16.19
C GLU A 57 1.99 -5.53 -15.11
N LEU A 58 0.71 -5.29 -14.85
CA LEU A 58 0.28 -4.37 -13.80
C LEU A 58 0.64 -4.91 -12.40
N ALA A 59 0.43 -6.21 -12.17
CA ALA A 59 0.82 -6.90 -10.93
C ALA A 59 2.34 -6.84 -10.70
N ARG A 60 3.14 -6.92 -11.78
CA ARG A 60 4.59 -6.72 -11.68
C ARG A 60 4.93 -5.32 -11.19
N TRP A 61 4.28 -4.28 -11.72
CA TRP A 61 4.49 -2.91 -11.25
C TRP A 61 4.15 -2.77 -9.74
N VAL A 62 3.06 -3.38 -9.27
CA VAL A 62 2.71 -3.38 -7.84
C VAL A 62 3.82 -4.04 -7.00
N ASN A 63 4.28 -5.22 -7.41
CA ASN A 63 5.33 -5.95 -6.70
C ASN A 63 6.67 -5.20 -6.70
N GLU A 64 7.02 -4.52 -7.79
CA GLU A 64 8.25 -3.71 -7.90
C GLU A 64 8.14 -2.37 -7.17
N SER A 65 6.93 -1.86 -6.93
CA SER A 65 6.67 -0.63 -6.17
C SER A 65 6.85 -0.82 -4.67
N ALA A 66 6.67 -2.04 -4.15
CA ALA A 66 6.90 -2.36 -2.76
C ALA A 66 8.41 -2.56 -2.47
N LEU A 67 9.00 -1.66 -1.70
CA LEU A 67 10.39 -1.78 -1.23
C LEU A 67 10.55 -2.82 -0.12
N GLY A 68 9.46 -3.19 0.54
CA GLY A 68 9.44 -4.24 1.54
C GLY A 68 8.02 -4.55 2.01
N VAL A 69 7.76 -5.83 2.28
CA VAL A 69 6.51 -6.31 2.88
C VAL A 69 6.88 -7.00 4.18
N GLU A 70 6.25 -6.58 5.26
CA GLU A 70 6.48 -7.13 6.59
C GLU A 70 5.13 -7.43 7.24
N VAL A 71 5.07 -8.54 7.95
CA VAL A 71 3.87 -8.97 8.67
C VAL A 71 4.21 -9.27 10.11
N ARG A 72 3.21 -9.17 10.98
CA ARG A 72 3.35 -9.58 12.38
C ARG A 72 2.08 -10.26 12.88
N ASP A 73 2.26 -11.07 13.91
CA ASP A 73 1.18 -11.65 14.69
C ASP A 73 0.80 -10.74 15.86
N ASP A 74 -0.34 -11.08 16.46
CA ASP A 74 -0.81 -10.48 17.69
C ASP A 74 -0.06 -10.97 18.92
N TRP A 75 -0.29 -10.28 20.03
CA TRP A 75 0.21 -10.67 21.34
C TRP A 75 -0.24 -12.09 21.72
N TYR A 76 0.71 -13.00 21.91
CA TYR A 76 0.45 -14.35 22.39
C TYR A 76 1.10 -14.61 23.76
N ALA A 77 0.49 -15.53 24.53
CA ALA A 77 1.07 -15.97 25.80
C ALA A 77 2.34 -16.83 25.58
N PRO A 78 3.41 -16.62 26.37
CA PRO A 78 4.56 -17.51 26.36
C PRO A 78 4.19 -18.98 26.59
N GLY A 79 4.31 -19.82 25.55
CA GLY A 79 4.04 -21.26 25.65
C GLY A 79 2.57 -21.67 25.42
N GLY A 80 1.72 -20.74 24.96
CA GLY A 80 0.30 -20.98 24.67
C GLY A 80 0.00 -21.69 23.35
N SER A 81 0.96 -22.40 22.75
CA SER A 81 0.71 -23.27 21.59
C SER A 81 0.12 -24.58 22.10
N GLU A 82 -0.91 -25.12 21.44
CA GLU A 82 -1.31 -26.50 21.74
C GLU A 82 -0.12 -27.45 21.51
N PRO A 83 0.03 -28.53 22.30
CA PRO A 83 1.11 -29.49 22.10
C PRO A 83 1.06 -30.09 20.68
N GLY A 84 2.00 -29.70 19.82
CA GLY A 84 2.08 -30.17 18.43
C GLY A 84 1.96 -29.07 17.38
N GLU A 85 1.59 -27.85 17.76
CA GLU A 85 1.55 -26.71 16.85
C GLU A 85 2.89 -25.97 16.82
N THR A 86 3.47 -25.83 15.62
CA THR A 86 4.55 -24.86 15.41
C THR A 86 3.98 -23.46 15.60
N ARG A 87 4.44 -22.81 16.67
CA ARG A 87 4.18 -21.43 17.09
C ARG A 87 4.50 -20.39 15.99
N LYS A 88 3.66 -20.31 14.97
CA LYS A 88 3.43 -19.10 14.18
C LYS A 88 1.96 -18.77 14.37
N GLY A 89 1.66 -17.70 15.10
CA GLY A 89 0.34 -17.11 14.96
C GLY A 89 0.16 -16.74 13.50
N ALA A 90 -1.02 -16.98 12.92
CA ALA A 90 -1.33 -16.43 11.62
C ALA A 90 -1.12 -14.90 11.70
N PRO A 91 -0.41 -14.29 10.74
CA PRO A 91 -0.18 -12.85 10.79
C PRO A 91 -1.52 -12.10 10.78
N THR A 92 -1.65 -11.08 11.61
CA THR A 92 -2.89 -10.29 11.76
C THR A 92 -2.73 -8.86 11.30
N GLU A 93 -1.48 -8.40 11.10
CA GLU A 93 -1.18 -7.06 10.62
C GLU A 93 -0.04 -7.07 9.60
N PHE A 94 -0.09 -6.14 8.66
CA PHE A 94 0.93 -5.95 7.65
C PHE A 94 1.42 -4.51 7.59
N ARG A 95 2.62 -4.34 7.02
CA ARG A 95 3.09 -3.06 6.50
C ARG A 95 3.83 -3.26 5.18
N ILE A 96 3.61 -2.35 4.25
CA ILE A 96 4.27 -2.28 2.95
C ILE A 96 5.02 -0.96 2.88
N LEU A 97 6.33 -1.01 2.69
CA LEU A 97 7.17 0.18 2.53
C LEU A 97 7.23 0.57 1.05
N ILE A 98 6.91 1.82 0.73
CA ILE A 98 6.84 2.31 -0.66
C ILE A 98 7.98 3.28 -0.96
N THR A 99 8.25 4.23 -0.06
CA THR A 99 9.42 5.11 -0.18
C THR A 99 10.22 5.13 1.12
N THR A 100 11.54 5.26 0.97
CA THR A 100 12.50 5.38 2.08
C THR A 100 13.33 6.65 1.94
N GLY A 101 14.03 7.04 3.01
CA GLY A 101 14.58 8.38 3.11
C GLY A 101 13.48 9.41 3.41
N CYS A 102 13.81 10.66 3.69
CA CYS A 102 12.78 11.70 3.86
C CYS A 102 12.48 12.33 2.49
N PRO A 103 11.24 12.21 1.96
CA PRO A 103 10.01 11.70 2.60
C PRO A 103 9.82 10.16 2.54
N ALA A 104 9.30 9.59 3.63
CA ALA A 104 9.00 8.16 3.73
C ALA A 104 7.49 7.89 3.66
N LEU A 105 7.12 6.79 3.01
CA LEU A 105 5.74 6.36 2.76
C LEU A 105 5.60 4.88 3.02
N ARG A 106 4.52 4.49 3.72
CA ARG A 106 4.13 3.10 3.89
C ARG A 106 2.61 2.94 3.78
N ILE A 107 2.17 1.71 3.60
CA ILE A 107 0.78 1.29 3.78
C ILE A 107 0.78 0.31 4.95
N ALA A 108 -0.14 0.45 5.90
CA ALA A 108 -0.32 -0.47 7.01
C ALA A 108 -1.79 -0.87 7.14
N GLY A 109 -2.06 -2.07 7.62
CA GLY A 109 -3.43 -2.57 7.78
C GLY A 109 -3.46 -3.91 8.46
N GLU A 110 -4.65 -4.51 8.49
CA GLU A 110 -4.91 -5.80 9.11
C GLU A 110 -4.95 -6.91 8.05
N LEU A 111 -4.79 -8.16 8.50
CA LEU A 111 -4.99 -9.35 7.71
C LEU A 111 -6.20 -10.11 8.28
N ASP A 112 -7.14 -10.46 7.41
CA ASP A 112 -8.29 -11.26 7.79
C ASP A 112 -7.88 -12.71 8.10
N ARG A 113 -8.86 -13.53 8.54
CA ARG A 113 -8.63 -14.94 8.86
C ARG A 113 -8.12 -15.81 7.68
N ASN A 114 -8.17 -15.30 6.46
CA ASN A 114 -7.70 -15.97 5.24
C ASN A 114 -6.38 -15.34 4.74
N GLY A 115 -5.72 -14.50 5.55
CA GLY A 115 -4.50 -13.80 5.18
C GLY A 115 -4.70 -12.73 4.11
N GLN A 116 -5.93 -12.24 3.91
CA GLN A 116 -6.22 -11.18 2.96
C GLN A 116 -6.13 -9.81 3.64
N PRO A 117 -5.56 -8.79 2.98
CA PRO A 117 -5.49 -7.46 3.57
C PRO A 117 -6.88 -6.88 3.77
N CYS A 118 -7.08 -6.17 4.89
CA CYS A 118 -8.25 -5.37 5.17
C CYS A 118 -7.86 -4.05 5.84
N ASP A 119 -8.71 -3.04 5.67
CA ASP A 119 -8.57 -1.69 6.24
C ASP A 119 -7.16 -1.05 6.04
N PRO A 120 -6.61 -1.03 4.81
CA PRO A 120 -5.31 -0.42 4.54
C PRO A 120 -5.36 1.10 4.76
N THR A 121 -4.33 1.62 5.41
CA THR A 121 -4.12 3.06 5.62
C THR A 121 -2.76 3.46 5.05
N VAL A 122 -2.74 4.49 4.19
CA VAL A 122 -1.50 5.11 3.75
C VAL A 122 -0.99 6.04 4.83
N GLU A 123 0.28 5.91 5.18
CA GLU A 123 0.94 6.71 6.18
C GLU A 123 2.23 7.31 5.65
N TYR A 124 2.45 8.59 5.97
CA TYR A 124 3.67 9.30 5.61
C TYR A 124 4.39 9.80 6.85
N ARG A 125 5.69 10.06 6.70
CA ARG A 125 6.45 10.80 7.72
C ARG A 125 7.63 11.55 7.12
N ASP A 126 8.04 12.58 7.85
CA ASP A 126 9.30 13.27 7.66
C ASP A 126 10.32 12.85 8.74
N PHE A 127 11.51 13.45 8.73
CA PHE A 127 12.60 13.06 9.60
C PHE A 127 12.26 13.28 11.07
N GLY A 128 12.33 12.21 11.87
CA GLY A 128 12.09 12.26 13.31
C GLY A 128 10.61 12.39 13.70
N GLU A 129 9.70 12.50 12.73
CA GLU A 129 8.27 12.60 12.99
C GLU A 129 7.62 11.20 13.07
N PRO A 130 6.54 11.05 13.87
CA PRO A 130 5.67 9.88 13.81
C PRO A 130 5.04 9.70 12.42
N TRP A 131 4.63 8.47 12.14
CA TRP A 131 3.78 8.18 10.99
C TRP A 131 2.43 8.86 11.15
N THR A 132 1.97 9.53 10.10
CA THR A 132 0.69 10.23 10.05
C THR A 132 -0.16 9.64 8.92
N PRO A 133 -1.42 9.25 9.18
CA PRO A 133 -2.30 8.74 8.15
C PRO A 133 -2.67 9.84 7.15
N VAL A 134 -2.79 9.47 5.87
CA VAL A 134 -3.34 10.32 4.82
C VAL A 134 -4.86 10.10 4.78
N PRO A 135 -5.70 11.15 4.87
CA PRO A 135 -7.13 11.00 4.68
C PRO A 135 -7.45 10.57 3.25
N THR A 136 -8.25 9.52 3.08
CA THR A 136 -8.59 8.95 1.77
C THR A 136 -10.06 9.13 1.42
N THR A 137 -10.39 9.12 0.13
CA THR A 137 -11.76 8.94 -0.38
C THR A 137 -12.12 7.46 -0.46
N ALA A 138 -13.40 7.14 -0.67
CA ALA A 138 -13.84 5.75 -0.85
C ALA A 138 -13.21 5.09 -2.08
N GLU A 139 -12.99 5.86 -3.15
CA GLU A 139 -12.31 5.39 -4.36
C GLU A 139 -10.81 5.13 -4.12
N GLU A 140 -10.14 6.00 -3.35
CA GLU A 140 -8.75 5.78 -2.92
C GLU A 140 -8.65 4.54 -2.02
N ASP A 141 -9.59 4.32 -1.10
CA ASP A 141 -9.63 3.14 -0.22
C ASP A 141 -9.79 1.83 -1.02
N GLU A 142 -10.68 1.82 -2.02
CA GLU A 142 -10.87 0.66 -2.90
C GLU A 142 -9.59 0.35 -3.71
N ALA A 143 -8.94 1.38 -4.25
CA ALA A 143 -7.69 1.23 -4.99
C ALA A 143 -6.56 0.73 -4.08
N LEU A 144 -6.47 1.21 -2.83
CA LEU A 144 -5.48 0.75 -1.86
C LEU A 144 -5.68 -0.71 -1.46
N LEU A 145 -6.93 -1.11 -1.22
CA LEU A 145 -7.24 -2.49 -0.89
C LEU A 145 -6.87 -3.41 -2.05
N TRP A 146 -7.20 -3.02 -3.29
CA TRP A 146 -6.79 -3.75 -4.48
C TRP A 146 -5.26 -3.86 -4.58
N PHE A 147 -4.54 -2.75 -4.40
CA PHE A 147 -3.07 -2.73 -4.46
C PHE A 147 -2.45 -3.69 -3.44
N CYS A 148 -2.92 -3.64 -2.19
CA CYS A 148 -2.43 -4.53 -1.13
C CYS A 148 -2.72 -5.99 -1.46
N ALA A 149 -3.88 -6.31 -2.03
CA ALA A 149 -4.28 -7.66 -2.37
C ALA A 149 -3.41 -8.32 -3.48
N GLN A 150 -2.59 -7.54 -4.20
CA GLN A 150 -1.64 -8.09 -5.17
C GLN A 150 -0.34 -8.60 -4.55
N LEU A 151 -0.11 -8.30 -3.26
CA LEU A 151 1.13 -8.65 -2.56
C LEU A 151 0.97 -9.91 -1.72
N TYR A 152 2.09 -10.56 -1.47
CA TYR A 152 2.14 -11.80 -0.70
C TYR A 152 2.49 -11.53 0.77
N PHE A 153 1.63 -11.99 1.69
CA PHE A 153 1.76 -11.78 3.14
C PHE A 153 2.16 -13.05 3.93
N GLY A 154 2.35 -14.19 3.26
CA GLY A 154 2.72 -15.47 3.90
C GLY A 154 1.63 -16.55 3.79
N GLU A 155 1.97 -17.75 4.29
CA GLU A 155 1.05 -18.88 4.51
C GLU A 155 0.52 -18.89 5.96
#